data_AF-A0A9E4KXA3-F1
#
_entry.id   AF-A0A9E4KXA3-F1
#
_cell.length_a   1.000
_cell.length_b   1.000
_cell.length_c   1.000
_cell.angle_alpha   90.00
_cell.angle_beta   90.00
_cell.angle_gamma   90.00
#
_symmetry.space_group_name_H-M   'P 1'
#
loop_
_entity.id
_entity.type
_entity.pdbx_description
1 polymer ?
#
loop_
_entity_poly.entity_id
_entity_poly.type
_entity_poly.pdbx_seq_one_letter_code
_entity_poly.pdbx_strand_id
1 'polypeptide(L)'
;MDVFSIRKKLITAYSEYAQSFIQIQDARIRSHVEGRMAEGAFWPNPLIQLNPRFESGGTVRQAIDDGYLHSKCDSIFEHDKHQGGRTLRFHRHQRRAIEIAKGDYNYVLTTGTGSGKSLDYIVPIVDHVLRQGSGQGI
;
A
#
# COMPACT_ATOMS: atom_id res chain seq x y z
N MET A 1 32.09 -9.28 12.30
CA MET A 1 31.57 -9.07 10.93
C MET A 1 31.03 -7.66 10.85
N ASP A 2 31.62 -6.78 10.05
CA ASP A 2 31.22 -5.38 9.95
C ASP A 2 30.20 -5.19 8.82
N VAL A 3 28.93 -4.96 9.19
CA VAL A 3 27.81 -4.77 8.28
C VAL A 3 28.00 -3.55 7.36
N PHE A 4 28.70 -2.51 7.81
CA PHE A 4 28.97 -1.32 7.01
C PHE A 4 30.02 -1.60 5.93
N SER A 5 31.05 -2.39 6.26
CA SER A 5 32.04 -2.84 5.26
C SER A 5 31.39 -3.69 4.16
N ILE A 6 30.45 -4.57 4.51
CA ILE A 6 29.71 -5.42 3.56
C ILE A 6 28.86 -4.54 2.64
N ARG A 7 28.10 -3.59 3.21
CA ARG A 7 27.32 -2.63 2.43
C ARG A 7 28.20 -1.86 1.45
N LYS A 8 29.35 -1.33 1.90
CA LYS A 8 30.26 -0.55 1.06
C LYS A 8 30.73 -1.38 -0.14
N LYS A 9 31.18 -2.62 0.10
CA LYS A 9 31.61 -3.53 -0.97
C LYS A 9 30.48 -3.85 -1.96
N LEU A 10 29.27 -4.11 -1.45
CA LEU A 10 28.10 -4.41 -2.28
C LEU A 10 27.73 -3.23 -3.18
N ILE A 11 27.67 -2.01 -2.62
CA ILE A 11 27.34 -0.80 -3.38
C ILE A 11 28.42 -0.54 -4.44
N THR A 12 29.70 -0.67 -4.10
CA THR A 12 30.80 -0.49 -5.06
C THR A 12 30.68 -1.47 -6.23
N ALA A 13 30.54 -2.77 -5.96
CA ALA A 13 30.42 -3.79 -7.00
C ALA A 13 29.19 -3.57 -7.89
N TYR A 14 28.06 -3.18 -7.32
CA TYR A 14 26.84 -2.89 -8.08
C TYR A 14 26.97 -1.62 -8.93
N SER A 15 27.61 -0.57 -8.40
CA SER A 15 27.89 0.67 -9.13
C SER A 15 28.76 0.41 -10.36
N GLU A 16 29.86 -0.33 -10.20
CA GLU A 16 30.77 -0.71 -11.30
C GLU A 16 30.04 -1.53 -12.37
N TYR A 17 29.24 -2.51 -11.95
CA TYR A 17 28.41 -3.30 -12.84
C TYR A 17 27.43 -2.43 -13.63
N ALA A 18 26.65 -1.58 -12.96
CA ALA A 18 25.65 -0.73 -13.61
C ALA A 18 26.28 0.26 -14.61
N GLN A 19 27.43 0.85 -14.25
CA GLN A 19 28.17 1.77 -15.13
C GLN A 19 28.70 1.06 -16.39
N SER A 20 29.01 -0.23 -16.33
CA SER A 20 29.51 -0.97 -17.49
C SER A 20 28.50 -1.06 -18.66
N PHE A 21 27.19 -0.92 -18.38
CA PHE A 21 26.14 -0.91 -19.42
C PHE A 21 25.77 0.49 -19.92
N ILE A 22 26.21 1.55 -19.24
CA ILE A 22 25.80 2.93 -19.54
C ILE A 22 26.85 3.57 -20.46
N GLN A 23 26.58 3.56 -21.77
CA GLN A 23 27.39 4.28 -22.75
C GLN A 23 26.70 5.59 -23.15
N ILE A 24 27.22 6.72 -22.66
CA ILE A 24 26.70 8.06 -22.96
C ILE A 24 27.69 8.80 -23.84
N GLN A 25 27.29 9.11 -25.08
CA GLN A 25 28.16 9.78 -26.06
C GLN A 25 28.33 11.28 -25.78
N ASP A 26 27.26 11.94 -25.36
CA ASP A 26 27.29 13.36 -25.02
C ASP A 26 28.06 13.57 -23.69
N ALA A 27 29.16 14.33 -23.76
CA ALA A 27 30.04 14.55 -22.63
C ALA A 27 29.37 15.29 -21.45
N ARG A 28 28.41 16.19 -21.74
CA ARG A 28 27.67 16.93 -20.72
C ARG A 28 26.70 16.00 -19.98
N ILE A 29 25.99 15.14 -20.71
CA ILE A 29 25.10 14.14 -20.11
C ILE A 29 25.91 13.12 -19.30
N ARG A 30 27.05 12.66 -19.84
CA ARG A 30 27.94 11.72 -19.14
C ARG A 30 28.40 12.29 -17.81
N SER A 31 28.96 13.51 -17.83
CA SER A 31 29.43 14.19 -16.62
C SER A 31 28.32 14.39 -15.59
N HIS A 32 27.10 14.72 -16.04
CA HIS A 32 25.94 14.83 -15.14
C HIS A 32 25.59 13.49 -14.49
N VAL A 33 25.49 12.41 -15.28
CA VAL A 33 25.12 11.08 -14.75
C VAL A 33 26.18 10.54 -13.80
N GLU A 34 27.47 10.64 -14.16
CA GLU A 34 28.59 10.25 -13.30
C GLU A 34 28.60 11.04 -11.99
N GLY A 35 28.35 12.34 -12.04
CA GLY A 35 28.22 13.19 -10.85
C GLY A 35 27.08 12.74 -9.93
N ARG A 36 25.89 12.50 -10.49
CA ARG A 36 24.72 12.03 -9.73
C ARG A 36 24.93 10.64 -9.11
N MET A 37 25.65 9.76 -9.81
CA MET A 37 26.07 8.48 -9.27
C MET A 37 27.05 8.64 -8.11
N ALA A 38 28.07 9.48 -8.26
CA ALA A 38 29.05 9.76 -7.20
C ALA A 38 28.40 10.38 -5.94
N GLU A 39 27.37 11.20 -6.11
CA GLU A 39 26.52 11.73 -5.03
C GLU A 39 25.67 10.66 -4.33
N GLY A 40 25.62 9.44 -4.86
CA GLY A 40 24.86 8.33 -4.30
C GLY A 40 23.37 8.35 -4.64
N ALA A 41 22.95 9.09 -5.68
CA ALA A 41 21.54 9.21 -6.06
C ALA A 41 20.88 7.86 -6.39
N PHE A 42 21.66 6.90 -6.89
CA PHE A 42 21.19 5.56 -7.28
C PHE A 42 21.29 4.52 -6.14
N TRP A 43 22.02 4.83 -5.07
CA TRP A 43 22.19 3.96 -3.90
C TRP A 43 22.10 4.79 -2.62
N PRO A 44 20.91 5.32 -2.31
CA PRO A 44 20.70 6.13 -1.12
C PRO A 44 21.07 5.35 0.15
N ASN A 45 21.29 6.08 1.23
CA ASN A 45 21.44 5.46 2.53
C ASN A 45 20.20 4.63 2.88
N PRO A 46 20.37 3.51 3.60
CA PRO A 46 19.25 2.68 4.00
C PRO A 46 18.23 3.54 4.74
N LEU A 47 16.98 3.48 4.28
CA LEU A 47 15.89 4.20 4.90
C LEU A 47 15.53 3.51 6.22
N ILE A 48 15.90 4.13 7.34
CA ILE A 48 15.43 3.71 8.66
C ILE A 48 14.08 4.40 8.87
N GLN A 49 13.01 3.66 8.61
CA GLN A 49 11.65 4.15 8.82
C GLN A 49 11.06 3.48 10.05
N LEU A 50 10.54 4.29 10.97
CA LEU A 50 9.61 3.78 11.98
C LEU A 50 8.31 3.45 11.24
N ASN A 51 7.84 2.22 11.35
CA ASN A 51 6.54 1.81 10.82
C ASN A 51 5.52 1.76 11.96
N PRO A 52 5.02 2.91 12.44
CA PRO A 52 3.99 2.93 13.46
C PRO A 52 2.78 2.17 12.92
N ARG A 53 2.16 1.34 13.75
CA ARG A 53 0.91 0.68 13.37
C ARG A 53 -0.12 1.76 13.09
N PHE A 54 -0.79 1.67 11.94
CA PHE A 54 -1.92 2.55 11.63
C PHE A 54 -2.98 2.45 12.72
N GLU A 55 -3.59 3.59 13.03
CA GLU A 55 -4.73 3.66 13.94
C GLU A 55 -5.83 2.70 13.49
N SER A 56 -6.48 2.04 14.44
CA SER A 56 -7.59 1.14 14.12
C SER A 56 -8.85 1.91 13.76
N GLY A 57 -9.59 1.39 12.77
CA GLY A 57 -10.94 1.80 12.42
C GLY A 57 -12.03 0.82 12.88
N GLY A 58 -11.74 -0.09 13.80
CA GLY A 58 -12.68 -1.14 14.22
C GLY A 58 -12.71 -2.37 13.30
N THR A 59 -13.71 -3.23 13.46
CA THR A 59 -13.90 -4.45 12.65
C THR A 59 -15.02 -4.32 11.63
N VAL A 60 -15.08 -5.25 10.67
CA VAL A 60 -16.22 -5.39 9.74
C VAL A 60 -17.52 -5.55 10.51
N ARG A 61 -17.55 -6.38 11.57
CA ARG A 61 -18.74 -6.55 12.40
C ARG A 61 -19.22 -5.25 13.04
N GLN A 62 -18.31 -4.47 13.64
CA GLN A 62 -18.66 -3.15 14.19
C GLN A 62 -19.22 -2.23 13.10
N ALA A 63 -18.65 -2.27 11.89
CA ALA A 63 -19.14 -1.49 10.77
C ALA A 63 -20.54 -1.89 10.30
N ILE A 64 -20.92 -3.16 10.46
CA ILE A 64 -22.27 -3.66 10.21
C ILE A 64 -23.23 -3.22 11.31
N ASP A 65 -22.82 -3.38 12.58
CA ASP A 65 -23.63 -2.99 13.75
C ASP A 65 -23.95 -1.48 13.73
N ASP A 66 -22.99 -0.67 13.29
CA ASP A 66 -23.15 0.78 13.10
C ASP A 66 -23.96 1.14 11.83
N GLY A 67 -24.42 0.16 11.05
CA GLY A 67 -25.28 0.35 9.88
C GLY A 67 -24.56 0.76 8.58
N TYR A 68 -23.23 0.89 8.60
CA TYR A 68 -22.47 1.28 7.41
C TYR A 68 -22.35 0.15 6.38
N LEU A 69 -22.25 -1.11 6.82
CA LEU A 69 -22.10 -2.27 5.95
C LEU A 69 -23.29 -3.22 5.99
N HIS A 70 -23.50 -3.93 4.88
CA HIS A 70 -24.46 -5.00 4.73
C HIS A 70 -24.01 -6.23 5.54
N SER A 71 -24.94 -6.97 6.15
CA SER A 71 -24.63 -8.10 7.04
C SER A 71 -23.75 -9.18 6.40
N LYS A 72 -23.96 -9.48 5.12
CA LYS A 72 -23.13 -10.42 4.33
C LYS A 72 -21.66 -9.99 4.15
N CYS A 73 -21.30 -8.73 4.44
CA CYS A 73 -19.90 -8.30 4.41
C CYS A 73 -19.04 -9.04 5.43
N ASP A 74 -19.61 -9.50 6.57
CA ASP A 74 -18.84 -10.19 7.61
C ASP A 74 -18.17 -11.45 7.03
N SER A 75 -18.92 -12.30 6.31
CA SER A 75 -18.39 -13.54 5.72
C SER A 75 -17.50 -13.35 4.48
N ILE A 76 -17.66 -12.22 3.79
CA ILE A 76 -16.81 -11.88 2.64
C ILE A 76 -15.45 -11.40 3.14
N PHE A 77 -15.43 -10.48 4.11
CA PHE A 77 -14.23 -9.84 4.63
C PHE A 77 -13.77 -10.50 5.93
N GLU A 78 -13.31 -11.75 5.80
CA GLU A 78 -12.69 -12.52 6.89
C GLU A 78 -11.25 -12.91 6.53
N HIS A 79 -10.41 -12.97 7.56
CA HIS A 79 -9.12 -13.65 7.53
C HIS A 79 -9.28 -15.12 7.90
N ASP A 80 -8.35 -15.96 7.42
CA ASP A 80 -8.22 -17.37 7.82
C ASP A 80 -9.53 -18.18 7.70
N LYS A 81 -10.21 -18.04 6.56
CA LYS A 81 -11.50 -18.73 6.29
C LYS A 81 -11.46 -20.24 6.50
N HIS A 82 -10.30 -20.87 6.24
CA HIS A 82 -10.11 -22.30 6.45
C HIS A 82 -9.86 -22.71 7.92
N GLN A 83 -9.66 -21.74 8.83
CA GLN A 83 -9.37 -21.96 10.26
C GLN A 83 -10.40 -21.29 11.16
N GLY A 84 -11.66 -21.25 10.72
CA GLY A 84 -12.78 -20.75 11.52
C GLY A 84 -13.11 -19.27 11.37
N GLY A 85 -12.42 -18.54 10.48
CA GLY A 85 -12.78 -17.18 10.07
C GLY A 85 -12.63 -16.13 11.17
N ARG A 86 -11.86 -15.07 10.92
CA ARG A 86 -11.79 -13.91 11.83
C ARG A 86 -12.20 -12.66 11.08
N THR A 87 -13.18 -11.94 11.62
CA THR A 87 -13.66 -10.66 11.05
C THR A 87 -12.48 -9.73 10.79
N LEU A 88 -12.42 -9.15 9.59
CA LEU A 88 -11.32 -8.27 9.20
C LEU A 88 -11.34 -6.99 10.06
N ARG A 89 -10.15 -6.50 10.41
CA ARG A 89 -9.98 -5.27 11.17
C ARG A 89 -9.51 -4.16 10.25
N PHE A 90 -10.20 -3.04 10.26
CA PHE A 90 -9.86 -1.88 9.47
C PHE A 90 -8.80 -1.01 10.13
N HIS A 91 -8.04 -0.32 9.30
CA HIS A 91 -7.38 0.92 9.68
C HIS A 91 -8.36 2.09 9.61
N ARG A 92 -8.07 3.16 10.38
CA ARG A 92 -8.92 4.35 10.51
C ARG A 92 -9.29 4.98 9.16
N HIS A 93 -8.33 5.02 8.23
CA HIS A 93 -8.55 5.57 6.88
C HIS A 93 -9.56 4.76 6.07
N GLN A 94 -9.50 3.43 6.14
CA GLN A 94 -10.42 2.52 5.45
C GLN A 94 -11.84 2.64 6.01
N ARG A 95 -11.95 2.68 7.35
CA ARG A 95 -13.24 2.92 8.02
C ARG A 95 -13.85 4.24 7.58
N ARG A 96 -13.06 5.31 7.52
CA ARG A 96 -13.53 6.64 7.10
C ARG A 96 -13.96 6.65 5.63
N ALA A 97 -13.24 5.95 4.75
CA ALA A 97 -13.64 5.80 3.35
C ALA A 97 -15.01 5.10 3.21
N ILE A 98 -15.25 4.05 4.01
CA ILE A 98 -16.55 3.35 4.08
C ILE A 98 -17.65 4.29 4.55
N GLU A 99 -17.42 5.06 5.62
CA GLU A 99 -18.39 6.02 6.17
C GLU A 99 -18.75 7.10 5.14
N ILE A 100 -17.75 7.65 4.43
CA ILE A 100 -17.95 8.67 3.39
C ILE A 100 -18.72 8.08 2.19
N ALA A 101 -18.31 6.90 1.72
CA ALA A 101 -18.97 6.22 0.61
C ALA A 101 -20.44 5.90 0.92
N LYS A 102 -20.75 5.54 2.17
CA LYS A 102 -22.12 5.26 2.61
C LYS A 102 -23.04 6.49 2.53
N GLY A 103 -22.47 7.70 2.62
CA GLY A 103 -23.18 8.96 2.42
C GLY A 103 -23.31 9.39 0.96
N ASP A 104 -22.96 8.54 -0.01
CA ASP A 104 -22.95 8.83 -1.46
C ASP A 104 -22.04 10.02 -1.85
N TYR A 105 -20.96 10.23 -1.09
CA TYR A 105 -19.97 11.26 -1.40
C TYR A 105 -18.79 10.69 -2.20
N ASN A 106 -18.30 11.49 -3.15
CA ASN A 106 -17.02 11.24 -3.80
C ASN A 106 -15.87 11.57 -2.85
N TYR A 107 -14.80 10.77 -2.87
CA TYR A 107 -13.59 11.03 -2.09
C TYR A 107 -12.31 10.71 -2.85
N VAL A 108 -11.25 11.44 -2.51
CA VAL A 108 -9.87 11.14 -2.92
C VAL A 108 -9.13 10.66 -1.69
N LEU A 109 -8.56 9.46 -1.76
CA LEU A 109 -7.80 8.86 -0.68
C LEU A 109 -6.29 8.96 -0.97
N THR A 110 -5.54 9.62 -0.09
CA THR A 110 -4.08 9.71 -0.16
C THR A 110 -3.43 9.05 1.05
N THR A 111 -2.83 7.88 0.85
CA THR A 111 -2.10 7.14 1.89
C THR A 111 -0.78 6.57 1.35
N GLY A 112 0.11 6.15 2.24
CA GLY A 112 1.37 5.51 1.86
C GLY A 112 1.16 4.14 1.19
N THR A 113 2.10 3.74 0.34
CA THR A 113 2.13 2.40 -0.25
C THR A 113 2.13 1.33 0.83
N GLY A 114 1.33 0.28 0.64
CA GLY A 114 1.19 -0.81 1.63
C GLY A 114 0.23 -0.53 2.78
N SER A 115 -0.44 0.62 2.83
CA SER A 115 -1.39 0.93 3.93
C SER A 115 -2.68 0.08 3.91
N GLY A 116 -2.94 -0.67 2.83
CA GLY A 116 -4.18 -1.39 2.63
C GLY A 116 -5.29 -0.58 1.93
N LYS A 117 -4.97 0.52 1.25
CA LYS A 117 -5.91 1.39 0.51
C LYS A 117 -6.88 0.68 -0.45
N SER A 118 -6.58 -0.56 -0.84
CA SER A 118 -7.47 -1.36 -1.70
C SER A 118 -8.82 -1.63 -1.04
N LEU A 119 -8.83 -1.82 0.29
CA LEU A 119 -10.07 -2.08 1.02
C LEU A 119 -11.00 -0.85 1.06
N ASP A 120 -10.44 0.34 0.99
CA ASP A 120 -11.16 1.61 1.07
C ASP A 120 -12.22 1.74 -0.04
N TYR A 121 -11.92 1.23 -1.25
CA TYR A 121 -12.88 1.22 -2.36
C TYR A 121 -13.52 -0.14 -2.61
N ILE A 122 -12.84 -1.26 -2.34
CA ILE A 122 -13.45 -2.59 -2.54
C ILE A 122 -14.62 -2.82 -1.59
N VAL A 123 -14.48 -2.45 -0.31
CA VAL A 123 -15.52 -2.70 0.69
C VAL A 123 -16.81 -1.94 0.36
N PRO A 124 -16.78 -0.63 0.03
CA PRO A 124 -17.98 0.08 -0.42
C PRO A 124 -18.59 -0.47 -1.71
N ILE A 125 -17.78 -0.89 -2.68
CA ILE A 125 -18.30 -1.49 -3.93
C ILE A 125 -19.06 -2.78 -3.62
N VAL A 126 -18.49 -3.67 -2.81
CA VAL A 126 -19.15 -4.92 -2.41
C VAL A 126 -20.41 -4.65 -1.60
N ASP A 127 -20.36 -3.71 -0.64
CA ASP A 127 -21.53 -3.28 0.13
C ASP A 127 -22.67 -2.81 -0.79
N HIS A 128 -22.34 -1.95 -1.76
CA HIS A 128 -23.30 -1.45 -2.74
C HIS A 128 -23.93 -2.58 -3.54
N VAL A 129 -23.13 -3.50 -4.10
CA VAL A 129 -23.62 -4.67 -4.85
C VAL A 129 -24.54 -5.54 -3.98
N LEU A 130 -24.18 -5.79 -2.72
CA LEU A 130 -25.00 -6.60 -1.82
C LEU A 130 -26.35 -5.93 -1.50
N ARG A 131 -26.37 -4.60 -1.36
CA ARG A 131 -27.60 -3.85 -1.06
C ARG A 131 -28.53 -3.71 -2.26
N GLN A 132 -27.98 -3.51 -3.46
CA GLN A 132 -28.76 -3.44 -4.70
C GLN A 132 -29.24 -4.84 -5.15
N GLY A 133 -28.52 -5.89 -4.76
CA GLY A 133 -28.79 -7.25 -5.17
C GLY A 133 -28.41 -7.50 -6.63
N SER A 134 -28.81 -8.65 -7.18
CA SER A 134 -28.47 -9.01 -8.56
C SER A 134 -29.17 -8.15 -9.60
N GLY A 135 -30.19 -7.37 -9.22
CA GLY A 135 -30.86 -6.39 -10.09
C GLY A 135 -31.48 -6.93 -11.38
N GLN A 136 -31.55 -8.26 -11.57
CA GLN A 136 -31.64 -8.88 -12.91
C GLN A 136 -30.48 -8.38 -13.79
N GLY A 137 -29.25 -8.78 -13.45
CA GLY A 137 -28.09 -8.65 -14.32
C GLY A 137 -28.40 -9.27 -15.69
N ILE A 138 -27.69 -8.82 -16.73
CA ILE A 138 -27.86 -9.30 -18.12
C ILE A 138 -28.02 -10.81 -18.18
#